data_AF-A0A0J8TYJ8-F1
#
_entry.id   AF-A0A0J8TYJ8-F1
#
_cell.length_a   1.000
_cell.length_b   1.000
_cell.length_c   1.000
_cell.angle_alpha   90.00
_cell.angle_beta   90.00
_cell.angle_gamma   90.00
#
_symmetry.space_group_name_H-M   'P 1'
#
loop_
_entity.id
_entity.type
_entity.pdbx_description
1 polymer ?
#
loop_
_entity_poly.entity_id
_entity_poly.type
_entity_poly.pdbx_seq_one_letter_code
_entity_poly.pdbx_strand_id
1 'polypeptide(L)'
;MTITTNPRVPARERIAIRCVDSDVHPMPRRGELIEYIPEPWRSKYFLSHKVGEQIYYDAPDYAHAYAMRVDAFPPDGEFACSDPDMALRQLIMEAGSDIAILEPTHSEHRLGEATAAYCTATNLWLANHWLDSHNNWHERWRGSVCVAIEEPQLAVAEIEQWAEHPFMAQVLIKAEPRPSWGDPKYDPIWAAA
;
A
#
# COMPACT_ATOMS: atom_id res chain seq x y z
N MET A 1 41.43 32.92 7.85
CA MET A 1 41.26 31.71 7.02
C MET A 1 40.24 30.84 7.70
N THR A 2 39.06 30.67 7.11
CA THR A 2 37.99 29.83 7.65
C THR A 2 38.18 28.42 7.09
N ILE A 3 38.43 27.44 7.96
CA ILE A 3 38.57 26.04 7.56
C ILE A 3 37.16 25.48 7.41
N THR A 4 36.72 25.25 6.18
CA THR A 4 35.46 24.56 5.89
C THR A 4 35.69 23.07 6.01
N THR A 5 35.26 22.46 7.12
CA THR A 5 35.24 21.01 7.27
C THR A 5 34.03 20.46 6.53
N ASN A 6 34.24 19.87 5.35
CA ASN A 6 33.20 19.06 4.70
C ASN A 6 33.15 17.69 5.40
N PRO A 7 32.04 17.30 6.04
CA PRO A 7 31.93 15.99 6.66
C PRO A 7 32.04 14.92 5.57
N ARG A 8 32.95 13.96 5.78
CA ARG A 8 33.17 12.86 4.86
C ARG A 8 32.07 11.81 5.08
N VAL A 9 31.03 11.86 4.25
CA VAL A 9 29.95 10.86 4.26
C VAL A 9 30.49 9.58 3.61
N PRO A 10 30.52 8.42 4.33
CA PRO A 10 30.92 7.16 3.71
C PRO A 10 29.97 6.79 2.58
N ALA A 11 30.50 6.18 1.52
CA ALA A 11 29.68 5.71 0.40
C ALA A 11 28.69 4.66 0.92
N ARG A 12 27.42 4.75 0.46
CA ARG A 12 26.40 3.74 0.80
C ARG A 12 26.84 2.38 0.28
N GLU A 13 26.86 1.38 1.15
CA GLU A 13 27.12 -0.01 0.78
C GLU A 13 25.99 -0.49 -0.14
N ARG A 14 26.35 -1.08 -1.28
CA ARG A 14 25.38 -1.67 -2.20
C ARG A 14 25.18 -3.13 -1.84
N ILE A 15 23.95 -3.49 -1.49
CA ILE A 15 23.56 -4.87 -1.23
C ILE A 15 23.10 -5.48 -2.55
N ALA A 16 23.59 -6.69 -2.86
CA ALA A 16 23.12 -7.41 -4.04
C ALA A 16 21.67 -7.87 -3.81
N ILE A 17 20.77 -7.45 -4.72
CA ILE A 17 19.36 -7.88 -4.76
C ILE A 17 19.23 -8.96 -5.84
N ARG A 18 18.66 -10.13 -5.50
CA ARG A 18 18.46 -11.26 -6.41
C ARG A 18 17.00 -11.42 -6.81
N CYS A 19 16.09 -11.25 -5.86
CA CYS A 19 14.65 -11.38 -6.07
C CYS A 19 13.90 -10.17 -5.52
N VAL A 20 13.08 -9.55 -6.36
CA VAL A 20 12.10 -8.55 -5.95
C VAL A 20 10.73 -9.16 -6.19
N ASP A 21 9.98 -9.35 -5.10
CA ASP A 21 8.57 -9.69 -5.22
C ASP A 21 7.79 -8.40 -5.50
N SER A 22 7.18 -8.30 -6.67
CA SER A 22 6.52 -7.07 -7.11
C SER A 22 5.06 -6.97 -6.69
N ASP A 23 4.49 -8.01 -6.06
CA ASP A 23 3.05 -8.08 -5.86
C ASP A 23 2.69 -8.79 -4.54
N VAL A 24 2.76 -8.04 -3.44
CA VAL A 24 2.47 -8.55 -2.09
C VAL A 24 1.34 -7.74 -1.47
N HIS A 25 0.28 -8.41 -1.05
CA HIS A 25 -0.94 -7.77 -0.56
C HIS A 25 -0.98 -7.70 0.96
N PRO A 26 -0.54 -6.62 1.62
CA PRO A 26 -0.75 -6.44 3.04
C PRO A 26 -2.23 -6.15 3.33
N MET A 27 -2.72 -6.64 4.46
CA MET A 27 -4.12 -6.47 4.87
C MET A 27 -4.21 -5.76 6.23
N PRO A 28 -5.04 -4.72 6.38
CA PRO A 28 -5.27 -4.10 7.67
C PRO A 28 -5.93 -5.08 8.62
N ARG A 29 -5.54 -5.05 9.90
CA ARG A 29 -6.26 -5.80 10.93
C ARG A 29 -7.66 -5.20 11.08
N ARG A 30 -8.60 -6.01 11.55
CA ARG A 30 -10.01 -5.61 11.67
C ARG A 30 -10.16 -4.32 12.47
N GLY A 31 -10.73 -3.30 11.81
CA GLY A 31 -11.02 -2.01 12.42
C GLY A 31 -9.87 -1.02 12.45
N GLU A 32 -8.66 -1.34 11.97
CA GLU A 32 -7.56 -0.38 11.95
C GLU A 32 -7.79 0.74 10.93
N LEU A 33 -8.21 0.37 9.72
CA LEU A 33 -8.26 1.31 8.59
C LEU A 33 -9.25 2.45 8.81
N ILE A 34 -10.36 2.19 9.53
CA ILE A 34 -11.45 3.16 9.70
C ILE A 34 -10.98 4.43 10.41
N GLU A 35 -10.00 4.33 11.31
CA GLU A 35 -9.46 5.47 12.06
C GLU A 35 -8.67 6.42 11.16
N TYR A 36 -8.10 5.91 10.06
CA TYR A 36 -7.34 6.70 9.09
C TYR A 36 -8.23 7.38 8.03
N ILE A 37 -9.50 7.01 7.93
CA ILE A 37 -10.41 7.65 6.97
C ILE A 37 -10.68 9.09 7.41
N PRO A 38 -10.44 10.10 6.56
CA PRO A 38 -10.67 11.49 6.92
C PRO A 38 -12.17 11.80 7.09
N GLU A 39 -12.48 12.74 7.98
CA GLU A 39 -13.81 13.34 8.02
C GLU A 39 -14.03 14.26 6.80
N PRO A 40 -15.26 14.37 6.27
CA PRO A 40 -16.49 13.75 6.76
C PRO A 40 -16.76 12.34 6.22
N TRP A 41 -15.87 11.77 5.39
CA TRP A 41 -16.07 10.50 4.70
C TRP A 41 -16.24 9.34 5.68
N ARG A 42 -15.43 9.32 6.74
CA ARG A 42 -15.54 8.32 7.81
C ARG A 42 -16.95 8.28 8.40
N SER A 43 -17.45 9.39 8.94
CA SER A 43 -18.75 9.41 9.62
C SER A 43 -19.96 9.34 8.67
N LYS A 44 -19.89 9.99 7.48
CA LYS A 44 -21.05 10.12 6.59
C LYS A 44 -21.16 9.05 5.52
N TYR A 45 -20.06 8.41 5.13
CA TYR A 45 -20.04 7.40 4.07
C TYR A 45 -19.72 6.02 4.62
N PHE A 46 -18.56 5.85 5.27
CA PHE A 46 -18.10 4.51 5.67
C PHE A 46 -18.81 3.96 6.91
N LEU A 47 -19.11 4.81 7.90
CA LEU A 47 -19.81 4.41 9.12
C LEU A 47 -21.34 4.55 9.02
N SER A 48 -21.87 5.10 7.93
CA SER A 48 -23.31 5.33 7.79
C SER A 48 -24.09 4.08 7.37
N HIS A 49 -23.39 3.01 6.94
CA HIS A 49 -23.98 1.73 6.57
C HIS A 49 -23.01 0.57 6.79
N LYS A 50 -23.54 -0.66 6.94
CA LYS A 50 -22.71 -1.86 6.95
C LYS A 50 -22.28 -2.20 5.52
N VAL A 51 -20.99 -2.44 5.34
CA VAL A 51 -20.41 -2.97 4.10
C VAL A 51 -20.13 -4.46 4.32
N GLY A 52 -20.41 -5.30 3.31
CA GLY A 52 -20.11 -6.73 3.34
C GLY A 52 -18.63 -7.03 3.04
N GLU A 53 -18.32 -8.30 2.79
CA GLU A 53 -17.00 -8.73 2.29
C GLU A 53 -16.60 -7.90 1.05
N GLN A 54 -15.42 -7.28 1.09
CA GLN A 54 -14.91 -6.44 -0.01
C GLN A 54 -13.95 -7.19 -0.93
N ILE A 55 -13.52 -8.40 -0.54
CA ILE A 55 -12.67 -9.24 -1.39
C ILE A 55 -13.52 -9.78 -2.54
N TYR A 56 -13.23 -9.30 -3.75
CA TYR A 56 -13.89 -9.71 -4.98
C TYR A 56 -12.95 -10.61 -5.79
N TYR A 57 -12.81 -11.86 -5.35
CA TYR A 57 -11.94 -12.84 -5.99
C TYR A 57 -12.66 -14.19 -6.10
N ASP A 58 -12.87 -14.66 -7.34
CA ASP A 58 -13.60 -15.91 -7.63
C ASP A 58 -12.62 -17.03 -7.99
N ALA A 59 -11.75 -17.37 -7.03
CA ALA A 59 -10.88 -18.54 -7.17
C ALA A 59 -11.56 -19.79 -6.61
N PRO A 60 -11.29 -20.99 -7.18
CA PRO A 60 -11.92 -22.23 -6.75
C PRO A 60 -11.79 -22.55 -5.25
N ASP A 61 -10.72 -22.09 -4.60
CA ASP A 61 -10.42 -22.31 -3.19
C ASP A 61 -10.85 -21.14 -2.28
N TYR A 62 -11.45 -20.09 -2.82
CA TYR A 62 -11.89 -18.91 -2.07
C TYR A 62 -12.85 -19.27 -0.92
N ALA A 63 -13.80 -20.17 -1.19
CA ALA A 63 -14.77 -20.62 -0.18
C ALA A 63 -14.15 -21.42 0.99
N HIS A 64 -12.89 -21.88 0.85
CA HIS A 64 -12.21 -22.71 1.85
C HIS A 64 -11.08 -21.98 2.57
N ALA A 65 -10.31 -21.18 1.84
CA ALA A 65 -9.12 -20.52 2.38
C ALA A 65 -8.97 -19.07 1.89
N TYR A 66 -10.03 -18.46 1.33
CA TYR A 66 -9.99 -17.11 0.77
C TYR A 66 -8.92 -16.92 -0.32
N ALA A 67 -8.59 -17.99 -1.05
CA ALA A 67 -7.50 -18.04 -2.01
C ALA A 67 -6.11 -17.74 -1.41
N MET A 68 -5.97 -17.97 -0.10
CA MET A 68 -4.72 -17.77 0.63
C MET A 68 -4.08 -19.12 0.96
N ARG A 69 -2.75 -19.10 1.14
CA ARG A 69 -2.03 -20.23 1.74
C ARG A 69 -2.51 -20.39 3.19
N VAL A 70 -2.93 -21.60 3.57
CA VAL A 70 -3.60 -21.85 4.88
C VAL A 70 -2.75 -21.54 6.11
N ASP A 71 -1.42 -21.57 5.99
CA ASP A 71 -0.47 -21.21 7.05
C ASP A 71 -0.07 -19.72 7.02
N ALA A 72 -0.67 -18.90 6.14
CA ALA A 72 -0.47 -17.45 6.08
C ALA A 72 -1.40 -16.68 7.03
N PHE A 73 -2.37 -17.35 7.66
CA PHE A 73 -3.24 -16.76 8.67
C PHE A 73 -2.54 -16.70 10.03
N PRO A 74 -2.45 -15.51 10.67
CA PRO A 74 -1.90 -15.39 12.01
C PRO A 74 -2.71 -16.18 13.07
N PRO A 75 -2.07 -16.66 14.14
CA PRO A 75 -2.74 -17.47 15.17
C PRO A 75 -3.77 -16.69 16.02
N ASP A 76 -3.77 -15.36 15.94
CA ASP A 76 -4.74 -14.49 16.61
C ASP A 76 -6.08 -14.38 15.86
N GLY A 77 -6.19 -15.00 14.69
CA GLY A 77 -7.41 -15.05 13.89
C GLY A 77 -7.65 -13.83 12.99
N GLU A 78 -6.64 -12.96 12.80
CA GLU A 78 -6.68 -11.94 11.75
C GLU A 78 -6.45 -12.56 10.35
N PHE A 79 -6.62 -11.74 9.31
CA PHE A 79 -6.54 -12.20 7.92
C PHE A 79 -5.08 -12.47 7.49
N ALA A 80 -4.88 -13.22 6.41
CA ALA A 80 -3.55 -13.45 5.87
C ALA A 80 -2.84 -12.12 5.54
N CYS A 81 -1.53 -12.07 5.79
CA CYS A 81 -0.70 -10.89 5.53
C CYS A 81 -1.13 -9.62 6.31
N SER A 82 -1.65 -9.77 7.54
CA SER A 82 -1.93 -8.64 8.45
C SER A 82 -0.87 -8.42 9.54
N ASP A 83 0.24 -9.16 9.47
CA ASP A 83 1.32 -9.15 10.43
C ASP A 83 2.66 -9.02 9.68
N PRO A 84 3.33 -7.85 9.77
CA PRO A 84 4.60 -7.61 9.08
C PRO A 84 5.73 -8.57 9.48
N ASP A 85 5.80 -9.00 10.73
CA ASP A 85 6.84 -9.93 11.22
C ASP A 85 6.61 -11.33 10.66
N MET A 86 5.35 -11.77 10.62
CA MET A 86 4.98 -13.04 10.01
C MET A 86 5.24 -13.02 8.49
N ALA A 87 4.90 -11.92 7.81
CA ALA A 87 5.17 -11.74 6.39
C ALA A 87 6.68 -11.71 6.10
N LEU A 88 7.49 -11.02 6.92
CA LEU A 88 8.95 -11.00 6.82
C LEU A 88 9.52 -12.43 6.88
N ARG A 89 9.11 -13.21 7.88
CA ARG A 89 9.55 -14.59 8.03
C ARG A 89 9.18 -15.42 6.80
N GLN A 90 7.93 -15.40 6.38
CA GLN A 90 7.44 -16.28 5.32
C GLN A 90 7.97 -15.89 3.94
N LEU A 91 7.97 -14.59 3.61
CA LEU A 91 8.28 -14.13 2.26
C LEU A 91 9.78 -13.89 2.05
N ILE A 92 10.43 -13.22 3.00
CA ILE A 92 11.83 -12.85 2.84
C ILE A 92 12.73 -13.98 3.33
N MET A 93 12.51 -14.47 4.55
CA MET A 93 13.45 -15.41 5.19
C MET A 93 13.29 -16.85 4.66
N GLU A 94 12.05 -17.31 4.48
CA GLU A 94 11.74 -18.68 4.08
C GLU A 94 11.65 -18.83 2.56
N ALA A 95 10.90 -17.95 1.87
CA ALA A 95 10.73 -18.01 0.42
C ALA A 95 11.88 -17.35 -0.38
N GLY A 96 12.66 -16.46 0.25
CA GLY A 96 13.91 -15.94 -0.32
C GLY A 96 13.78 -14.68 -1.17
N SER A 97 12.66 -13.95 -1.11
CA SER A 97 12.55 -12.61 -1.68
C SER A 97 13.49 -11.64 -0.94
N ASP A 98 14.19 -10.77 -1.66
CA ASP A 98 15.12 -9.82 -1.02
C ASP A 98 14.43 -8.49 -0.68
N ILE A 99 13.54 -8.02 -1.56
CA ILE A 99 12.66 -6.86 -1.42
C ILE A 99 11.25 -7.29 -1.79
N ALA A 100 10.23 -6.72 -1.14
CA ALA A 100 8.85 -6.83 -1.59
C ALA A 100 8.20 -5.46 -1.80
N ILE A 101 7.45 -5.36 -2.89
CA ILE A 101 6.55 -4.26 -3.18
C ILE A 101 5.18 -4.61 -2.62
N LEU A 102 4.76 -3.81 -1.64
CA LEU A 102 3.49 -3.92 -0.96
C LEU A 102 2.44 -3.18 -1.78
N GLU A 103 1.44 -3.90 -2.24
CA GLU A 103 0.24 -3.43 -2.94
C GLU A 103 -0.97 -3.68 -2.02
N PRO A 104 -1.32 -2.75 -1.11
CA PRO A 104 -2.49 -2.93 -0.27
C PRO A 104 -3.73 -3.13 -1.14
N THR A 105 -4.61 -4.04 -0.72
CA THR A 105 -5.88 -4.22 -1.42
C THR A 105 -6.70 -2.94 -1.34
N HIS A 106 -6.66 -2.16 -2.41
CA HIS A 106 -7.40 -0.92 -2.56
C HIS A 106 -8.86 -1.24 -2.92
N SER A 107 -9.81 -0.70 -2.15
CA SER A 107 -11.24 -0.80 -2.45
C SER A 107 -11.73 0.42 -3.20
N GLU A 108 -12.49 0.19 -4.27
CA GLU A 108 -13.20 1.24 -4.97
C GLU A 108 -14.60 1.46 -4.41
N HIS A 109 -15.06 2.70 -4.52
CA HIS A 109 -16.34 3.13 -3.99
C HIS A 109 -17.19 3.80 -5.07
N ARG A 110 -18.48 3.99 -4.76
CA ARG A 110 -19.43 4.57 -5.71
C ARG A 110 -19.11 6.02 -6.08
N LEU A 111 -18.40 6.73 -5.21
CA LEU A 111 -18.02 8.13 -5.37
C LEU A 111 -16.50 8.19 -5.44
N GLY A 112 -15.97 8.94 -6.41
CA GLY A 112 -14.52 9.09 -6.61
C GLY A 112 -13.84 9.70 -5.39
N GLU A 113 -14.50 10.66 -4.72
CA GLU A 113 -13.95 11.30 -3.53
C GLU A 113 -13.98 10.37 -2.29
N ALA A 114 -14.92 9.41 -2.24
CA ALA A 114 -14.91 8.37 -1.22
C ALA A 114 -13.76 7.38 -1.46
N THR A 115 -13.51 7.03 -2.72
CA THR A 115 -12.32 6.26 -3.14
C THR A 115 -11.05 6.99 -2.75
N ALA A 116 -10.95 8.30 -3.01
CA ALA A 116 -9.81 9.12 -2.63
C ALA A 116 -9.57 9.11 -1.11
N ALA A 117 -10.63 9.28 -0.32
CA ALA A 117 -10.54 9.22 1.14
C ALA A 117 -10.06 7.85 1.66
N TYR A 118 -10.48 6.76 1.00
CA TYR A 118 -10.00 5.41 1.31
C TYR A 118 -8.53 5.21 0.94
N CYS A 119 -8.10 5.74 -0.21
CA CYS A 119 -6.70 5.74 -0.62
C CYS A 119 -5.81 6.47 0.39
N THR A 120 -6.18 7.68 0.81
CA THR A 120 -5.48 8.41 1.87
C THR A 120 -5.36 7.58 3.14
N ALA A 121 -6.45 6.94 3.56
CA ALA A 121 -6.45 6.09 4.74
C ALA A 121 -5.50 4.88 4.60
N THR A 122 -5.51 4.26 3.42
CA THR A 122 -4.69 3.09 3.09
C THR A 122 -3.21 3.44 3.07
N ASN A 123 -2.84 4.56 2.46
CA ASN A 123 -1.46 5.02 2.40
C ASN A 123 -0.92 5.38 3.79
N LEU A 124 -1.72 6.07 4.62
CA LEU A 124 -1.39 6.37 6.01
C LEU A 124 -1.21 5.10 6.83
N TRP A 125 -2.13 4.15 6.71
CA TRP A 125 -2.03 2.86 7.39
C TRP A 125 -0.78 2.10 6.96
N LEU A 126 -0.50 2.00 5.65
CA LEU A 126 0.69 1.31 5.14
C LEU A 126 1.97 1.95 5.69
N ALA A 127 2.04 3.28 5.68
CA ALA A 127 3.18 4.02 6.22
C ALA A 127 3.39 3.72 7.72
N ASN A 128 2.31 3.70 8.51
CA ASN A 128 2.39 3.57 9.97
C ASN A 128 2.52 2.12 10.46
N HIS A 129 2.06 1.14 9.69
CA HIS A 129 2.00 -0.26 10.14
C HIS A 129 2.96 -1.19 9.39
N TRP A 130 3.52 -0.75 8.25
CA TRP A 130 4.44 -1.57 7.46
C TRP A 130 5.75 -0.86 7.17
N LEU A 131 5.73 0.44 6.89
CA LEU A 131 6.92 1.17 6.45
C LEU A 131 7.58 2.00 7.54
N ASP A 132 7.06 1.97 8.77
CA ASP A 132 7.63 2.68 9.90
C ASP A 132 8.97 2.07 10.33
N SER A 133 9.70 2.79 11.18
CA SER A 133 11.01 2.31 11.66
C SER A 133 10.94 1.03 12.49
N HIS A 134 9.75 0.69 13.03
CA HIS A 134 9.57 -0.48 13.88
C HIS A 134 9.39 -1.74 13.03
N ASN A 135 8.48 -1.70 12.06
CA ASN A 135 8.07 -2.81 11.22
C ASN A 135 8.94 -2.96 9.96
N ASN A 136 9.63 -1.90 9.53
CA ASN A 136 10.56 -1.93 8.40
C ASN A 136 12.03 -1.67 8.81
N TRP A 137 12.43 -2.07 10.02
CA TRP A 137 13.81 -1.92 10.51
C TRP A 137 14.86 -2.58 9.59
N HIS A 138 14.43 -3.57 8.81
CA HIS A 138 15.24 -4.30 7.83
C HIS A 138 15.25 -3.64 6.44
N GLU A 139 14.45 -2.59 6.22
CA GLU A 139 14.35 -1.82 4.98
C GLU A 139 14.04 -2.64 3.71
N ARG A 140 13.25 -3.72 3.86
CA ARG A 140 12.91 -4.64 2.75
C ARG A 140 11.52 -4.43 2.16
N TRP A 141 10.68 -3.66 2.85
CA TRP A 141 9.37 -3.27 2.37
C TRP A 141 9.45 -1.99 1.55
N ARG A 142 8.73 -1.99 0.42
CA ARG A 142 8.42 -0.80 -0.36
C ARG A 142 6.91 -0.75 -0.54
N GLY A 143 6.29 0.39 -0.29
CA GLY A 143 4.86 0.57 -0.48
C GLY A 143 4.50 1.10 -1.85
N SER A 144 3.25 0.87 -2.22
CA SER A 144 2.62 1.49 -3.37
C SER A 144 1.62 2.56 -2.90
N VAL A 145 1.66 3.72 -3.52
CA VAL A 145 0.74 4.82 -3.25
C VAL A 145 -0.58 4.54 -3.96
N CYS A 146 -1.61 4.15 -3.22
CA CYS A 146 -2.95 3.99 -3.74
C CYS A 146 -3.54 5.36 -4.11
N VAL A 147 -4.15 5.48 -5.29
CA VAL A 147 -4.76 6.74 -5.75
C VAL A 147 -6.11 6.53 -6.42
N ALA A 148 -7.00 7.51 -6.31
CA ALA A 148 -8.33 7.49 -6.93
C ALA A 148 -8.30 8.13 -8.31
N ILE A 149 -8.14 7.30 -9.34
CA ILE A 149 -7.94 7.73 -10.74
C ILE A 149 -9.17 8.42 -11.35
N GLU A 150 -10.35 8.22 -10.76
CA GLU A 150 -11.59 8.88 -11.13
C GLU A 150 -11.52 10.39 -10.85
N GLU A 151 -10.69 10.79 -9.88
CA GLU A 151 -10.45 12.15 -9.40
C GLU A 151 -8.98 12.57 -9.64
N PRO A 152 -8.56 12.88 -10.89
CA PRO A 152 -7.14 13.09 -11.22
C PRO A 152 -6.42 14.11 -10.35
N GLN A 153 -7.11 15.19 -9.96
CA GLN A 153 -6.52 16.22 -9.11
C GLN A 153 -6.26 15.72 -7.68
N LEU A 154 -7.16 14.90 -7.12
CA LEU A 154 -6.95 14.28 -5.82
C LEU A 154 -5.87 13.19 -5.89
N ALA A 155 -5.83 12.43 -6.99
CA ALA A 155 -4.76 11.46 -7.24
C ALA A 155 -3.39 12.12 -7.29
N VAL A 156 -3.24 13.23 -8.03
CA VAL A 156 -1.98 14.00 -8.09
C VAL A 156 -1.58 14.51 -6.71
N ALA A 157 -2.51 15.10 -5.95
CA ALA A 157 -2.22 15.58 -4.61
C ALA A 157 -1.75 14.45 -3.67
N GLU A 158 -2.33 13.26 -3.79
CA GLU A 158 -1.91 12.09 -3.03
C GLU A 158 -0.52 11.60 -3.46
N ILE A 159 -0.19 11.59 -4.76
CA ILE A 159 1.17 11.26 -5.25
C ILE A 159 2.20 12.25 -4.68
N GLU A 160 1.93 13.54 -4.79
CA GLU A 160 2.83 14.61 -4.31
C GLU A 160 3.05 14.53 -2.79
N GLN A 161 2.00 14.18 -2.03
CA GLN A 161 2.08 13.97 -0.58
C GLN A 161 3.11 12.89 -0.19
N TRP A 162 3.21 11.82 -0.99
CA TRP A 162 4.06 10.66 -0.70
C TRP A 162 5.37 10.61 -1.48
N ALA A 163 5.61 11.55 -2.39
CA ALA A 163 6.76 11.57 -3.30
C ALA A 163 8.13 11.49 -2.58
N GLU A 164 8.25 12.11 -1.41
CA GLU A 164 9.49 12.15 -0.63
C GLU A 164 9.57 11.03 0.44
N HIS A 165 8.56 10.15 0.51
CA HIS A 165 8.58 9.05 1.47
C HIS A 165 9.61 7.99 1.02
N PRO A 166 10.61 7.63 1.87
CA PRO A 166 11.77 6.84 1.43
C PRO A 166 11.44 5.42 0.97
N PHE A 167 10.26 4.93 1.33
CA PHE A 167 9.81 3.57 1.02
C PHE A 167 8.56 3.51 0.14
N MET A 168 7.92 4.63 -0.24
CA MET A 168 6.86 4.57 -1.25
C MET A 168 7.52 4.58 -2.63
N ALA A 169 7.36 3.51 -3.41
CA ALA A 169 8.19 3.25 -4.58
C ALA A 169 7.44 3.22 -5.93
N GLN A 170 6.12 3.16 -5.89
CA GLN A 170 5.27 3.17 -7.09
C GLN A 170 3.88 3.72 -6.78
N VAL A 171 3.10 3.99 -7.83
CA VAL A 171 1.68 4.35 -7.72
C VAL A 171 0.84 3.13 -8.07
N LEU A 172 -0.10 2.77 -7.18
CA LEU A 172 -1.07 1.69 -7.39
C LEU A 172 -2.40 2.26 -7.88
N ILE A 173 -2.83 1.76 -9.03
CA ILE A 173 -4.04 2.18 -9.72
C ILE A 173 -4.89 0.98 -10.13
N LYS A 174 -6.19 1.18 -10.25
CA LYS A 174 -7.11 0.18 -10.82
C LYS A 174 -6.76 -0.15 -12.26
N ALA A 175 -6.54 -1.42 -12.60
CA ALA A 175 -6.19 -1.88 -13.94
C ALA A 175 -7.15 -1.47 -15.08
N GLU A 176 -8.46 -1.43 -14.83
CA GLU A 176 -9.51 -1.24 -15.85
C GLU A 176 -10.26 0.09 -15.72
N PRO A 177 -9.68 1.22 -16.16
CA PRO A 177 -10.34 2.52 -16.10
C PRO A 177 -11.37 2.69 -17.21
N ARG A 178 -12.24 3.69 -17.02
CA ARG A 178 -13.06 4.27 -18.10
C ARG A 178 -13.02 5.80 -17.94
N PRO A 179 -12.54 6.57 -18.94
CA PRO A 179 -11.99 6.15 -20.25
C PRO A 179 -10.68 5.36 -20.17
N SER A 180 -10.16 4.87 -21.31
CA SER A 180 -8.89 4.12 -21.37
C SER A 180 -7.68 4.97 -20.97
N TRP A 181 -6.58 4.34 -20.55
CA TRP A 181 -5.38 5.02 -20.02
C TRP A 181 -4.71 6.08 -20.89
N GLY A 182 -4.90 6.01 -22.21
CA GLY A 182 -4.39 7.04 -23.13
C GLY A 182 -5.26 8.30 -23.22
N ASP A 183 -6.34 8.40 -22.45
CA ASP A 183 -7.18 9.59 -22.41
C ASP A 183 -6.46 10.74 -21.68
N PRO A 184 -6.45 11.97 -22.23
CA PRO A 184 -5.80 13.13 -21.61
C PRO A 184 -6.27 13.46 -20.18
N LYS A 185 -7.42 12.92 -19.75
CA LYS A 185 -7.87 12.98 -18.34
C LYS A 185 -6.77 12.50 -17.37
N TYR A 186 -5.97 11.51 -17.76
CA TYR A 186 -4.96 10.87 -16.91
C TYR A 186 -3.56 11.47 -17.02
N ASP A 187 -3.31 12.34 -18.01
CA ASP A 187 -2.00 12.98 -18.22
C ASP A 187 -1.43 13.62 -16.94
N PRO A 188 -2.22 14.30 -16.09
CA PRO A 188 -1.70 14.86 -14.84
C PRO A 188 -1.16 13.78 -13.88
N ILE A 189 -1.79 12.60 -13.83
CA ILE A 189 -1.36 11.49 -12.98
C ILE A 189 -0.02 10.94 -13.48
N TRP A 190 0.11 10.77 -14.81
CA TRP A 190 1.35 10.32 -15.43
C TRP A 190 2.51 11.31 -15.30
N ALA A 191 2.21 12.60 -15.26
CA ALA A 191 3.22 13.62 -15.05
C ALA A 191 3.70 13.71 -13.59
N ALA A 192 2.85 13.30 -12.64
CA ALA A 192 3.16 13.31 -11.21
C ALA A 192 3.91 12.04 -10.75
N ALA A 193 3.64 10.89 -11.37
CA ALA A 193 4.28 9.61 -11.08
C ALA A 193 5.73 9.55 -11.58
#